data_AF-J9C7B6-F1
#
_entry.id   AF-J9C7B6-F1
#
_cell.length_a   1.000
_cell.length_b   1.000
_cell.length_c   1.000
_cell.angle_alpha   90.00
_cell.angle_beta   90.00
_cell.angle_gamma   90.00
#
_symmetry.space_group_name_H-M   'P 1'
#
loop_
_entity.id
_entity.type
_entity.pdbx_description
1 polymer ?
#
loop_
_entity_poly.entity_id
_entity_poly.type
_entity_poly.pdbx_seq_one_letter_code
_entity_poly.pdbx_strand_id
1 'polypeptide(L)'
;YDVKVRGGVTMWMPEIAKADDAAEHFTWNSWHCSGIDRKVIQKGVGYFSPMRYSELPRFYRENVEVDVAMIQVTPMDSHGNFSFALGASHLADMLEKAKKIIVEVNPMMPWVFGLTGTEVNIRDVDYVVETEGTPVAELGGGNAAPSAVDTAVANLVVPQIPNGACLQLGIGGMPNTIGSMIAQSDLKDLAVHTEMYVDGFVDMAMAGKITGKYKNVDKGRQVYAFAAGSKKLYD
;
A
#
# COMPACT_ATOMS: atom_id res chain seq x y z
N TYR A 1 3.89 -28.99 -10.71
CA TYR A 1 4.98 -28.18 -10.13
C TYR A 1 4.50 -27.58 -8.83
N ASP A 2 5.36 -27.28 -7.86
CA ASP A 2 4.96 -26.72 -6.57
C ASP A 2 5.44 -25.26 -6.44
N VAL A 3 4.67 -24.32 -7.01
CA VAL A 3 5.06 -22.91 -7.09
C VAL A 3 4.60 -22.16 -5.84
N LYS A 4 5.55 -21.59 -5.09
CA LYS A 4 5.28 -20.81 -3.87
C LYS A 4 5.10 -19.33 -4.23
N VAL A 5 3.86 -18.86 -4.16
CA VAL A 5 3.51 -17.45 -4.40
C VAL A 5 3.36 -16.75 -3.05
N ARG A 6 3.91 -15.54 -2.93
CA ARG A 6 3.86 -14.74 -1.69
C ARG A 6 3.19 -13.41 -1.97
N GLY A 7 2.34 -12.95 -1.06
CA GLY A 7 1.60 -11.71 -1.23
C GLY A 7 0.82 -11.32 0.02
N GLY A 8 0.11 -10.21 -0.05
CA GLY A 8 -0.72 -9.69 1.03
C GLY A 8 -1.43 -8.43 0.59
N VAL A 9 -2.36 -7.95 1.43
CA VAL A 9 -3.28 -6.84 1.10
C VAL A 9 -3.99 -7.12 -0.24
N THR A 10 -4.44 -8.37 -0.40
CA THR A 10 -4.99 -8.86 -1.67
C THR A 10 -6.36 -8.22 -1.95
N MET A 11 -6.45 -7.48 -3.05
CA MET A 11 -7.62 -6.68 -3.45
C MET A 11 -8.60 -7.44 -4.37
N TRP A 12 -8.15 -8.49 -5.06
CA TRP A 12 -8.97 -9.35 -5.90
C TRP A 12 -8.45 -10.78 -5.90
N MET A 13 -9.28 -11.74 -6.30
CA MET A 13 -8.87 -13.15 -6.38
C MET A 13 -7.73 -13.30 -7.41
N PRO A 14 -6.52 -13.74 -6.99
CA PRO A 14 -5.43 -13.99 -7.93
C PRO A 14 -5.85 -15.04 -8.97
N GLU A 15 -5.46 -14.86 -10.24
CA GLU A 15 -5.83 -15.79 -11.32
C GLU A 15 -5.42 -17.23 -11.02
N ILE A 16 -4.24 -17.42 -10.41
CA ILE A 16 -3.75 -18.74 -9.98
C ILE A 16 -4.69 -19.45 -9.00
N ALA A 17 -5.49 -18.72 -8.23
CA ALA A 17 -6.42 -19.27 -7.24
C ALA A 17 -7.85 -19.46 -7.80
N LYS A 18 -8.06 -19.12 -9.08
CA LYS A 18 -9.33 -19.37 -9.79
C LYS A 18 -9.38 -20.74 -10.46
N ALA A 19 -8.24 -21.29 -10.85
CA ALA A 19 -8.15 -22.63 -11.44
C ALA A 19 -8.66 -23.71 -10.46
N ASP A 20 -9.32 -24.75 -10.98
CA ASP A 20 -9.90 -25.81 -10.17
C ASP A 20 -8.82 -26.73 -9.56
N ASP A 21 -7.70 -26.90 -10.26
CA ASP A 21 -6.52 -27.67 -9.87
C ASP A 21 -5.43 -26.82 -9.21
N ALA A 22 -5.76 -25.58 -8.80
CA ALA A 22 -4.78 -24.63 -8.26
C ALA A 22 -3.93 -25.19 -7.11
N ALA A 23 -4.54 -25.99 -6.21
CA ALA A 23 -3.85 -26.57 -5.06
C ALA A 23 -2.80 -27.63 -5.43
N GLU A 24 -2.87 -28.20 -6.64
CA GLU A 24 -1.88 -29.16 -7.16
C GLU A 24 -0.63 -28.46 -7.71
N HIS A 25 -0.70 -27.13 -7.90
CA HIS A 25 0.29 -26.37 -8.66
C HIS A 25 0.86 -25.16 -7.91
N PHE A 26 0.05 -24.52 -7.07
CA PHE A 26 0.38 -23.27 -6.42
C PHE A 26 0.12 -23.34 -4.91
N THR A 27 1.00 -22.70 -4.15
CA THR A 27 0.77 -22.39 -2.73
C THR A 27 0.81 -20.88 -2.53
N TRP A 28 -0.30 -20.30 -2.10
CA TRP A 28 -0.38 -18.87 -1.72
C TRP A 28 0.04 -18.67 -0.27
N ASN A 29 1.14 -17.96 -0.04
CA ASN A 29 1.66 -17.64 1.29
C ASN A 29 1.35 -16.17 1.59
N SER A 30 0.29 -15.97 2.36
CA SER A 30 -0.19 -14.64 2.71
C SER A 30 0.48 -14.12 3.97
N TRP A 31 1.14 -12.96 3.91
CA TRP A 31 1.62 -12.25 5.12
C TRP A 31 0.58 -11.29 5.71
N HIS A 32 -0.55 -11.08 5.01
CA HIS A 32 -1.70 -10.33 5.50
C HIS A 32 -3.01 -10.96 5.00
N CYS A 33 -3.83 -11.47 5.92
CA CYS A 33 -5.02 -12.24 5.59
C CYS A 33 -6.27 -11.36 5.34
N SER A 34 -6.38 -10.80 4.12
CA SER A 34 -7.56 -10.04 3.69
C SER A 34 -8.80 -10.94 3.55
N GLY A 35 -9.96 -10.33 3.27
CA GLY A 35 -11.17 -11.09 2.95
C GLY A 35 -11.01 -12.02 1.73
N ILE A 36 -10.13 -11.67 0.79
CA ILE A 36 -9.79 -12.52 -0.36
C ILE A 36 -8.85 -13.64 0.06
N ASP A 37 -7.79 -13.34 0.82
CA ASP A 37 -6.85 -14.36 1.30
C ASP A 37 -7.57 -15.45 2.09
N ARG A 38 -8.55 -15.10 2.93
CA ARG A 38 -9.38 -16.07 3.65
C ARG A 38 -10.10 -17.04 2.70
N LYS A 39 -10.61 -16.56 1.56
CA LYS A 39 -11.24 -17.42 0.54
C LYS A 39 -10.23 -18.33 -0.14
N VAL A 40 -9.03 -17.83 -0.44
CA VAL A 40 -7.92 -18.65 -1.00
C VAL A 40 -7.52 -19.76 -0.03
N ILE A 41 -7.41 -19.44 1.26
CA ILE A 41 -7.09 -20.40 2.33
C ILE A 41 -8.22 -21.44 2.47
N GLN A 42 -9.48 -21.02 2.46
CA GLN A 42 -10.64 -21.94 2.53
C GLN A 42 -10.72 -22.92 1.35
N LYS A 43 -10.22 -22.52 0.17
CA LYS A 43 -10.07 -23.40 -1.00
C LYS A 43 -8.93 -24.41 -0.86
N GLY A 44 -8.12 -24.35 0.20
CA GLY A 44 -6.96 -25.24 0.39
C GLY A 44 -5.72 -24.85 -0.42
N VAL A 45 -5.73 -23.68 -1.08
CA VAL A 45 -4.63 -23.21 -1.96
C VAL A 45 -3.62 -22.35 -1.19
N GLY A 46 -3.99 -21.83 0.00
CA GLY A 46 -3.19 -20.85 0.71
C GLY A 46 -2.98 -21.10 2.19
N TYR A 47 -1.93 -20.49 2.73
CA TYR A 47 -1.56 -20.45 4.13
C TYR A 47 -1.30 -19.02 4.59
N PHE A 48 -1.48 -18.79 5.88
CA PHE A 48 -1.12 -17.53 6.53
C PHE A 48 0.27 -17.64 7.17
N SER A 49 1.15 -16.69 6.87
CA SER A 49 2.50 -16.56 7.43
C SER A 49 2.50 -15.42 8.45
N PRO A 50 2.40 -15.71 9.77
CA PRO A 50 2.33 -14.67 10.78
C PRO A 50 3.68 -13.95 10.92
N MET A 51 3.68 -12.63 10.70
CA MET A 51 4.84 -11.78 10.94
C MET A 51 4.43 -10.35 11.27
N ARG A 52 5.33 -9.61 11.92
CA ARG A 52 5.20 -8.16 12.03
C ARG A 52 5.50 -7.56 10.66
N TYR A 53 4.67 -6.64 10.19
CA TYR A 53 4.83 -6.06 8.86
C TYR A 53 6.17 -5.33 8.69
N SER A 54 6.67 -4.68 9.74
CA SER A 54 7.99 -4.04 9.77
C SER A 54 9.16 -5.01 9.55
N GLU A 55 8.94 -6.31 9.73
CA GLU A 55 9.94 -7.36 9.52
C GLU A 55 9.92 -7.91 8.10
N LEU A 56 8.90 -7.60 7.29
CA LEU A 56 8.77 -8.11 5.92
C LEU A 56 9.99 -7.77 5.05
N PRO A 57 10.56 -6.55 5.08
CA PRO A 57 11.82 -6.26 4.40
C PRO A 57 12.97 -7.17 4.84
N ARG A 58 13.15 -7.38 6.16
CA ARG A 58 14.19 -8.24 6.71
C ARG A 58 13.99 -9.70 6.33
N PHE A 59 12.74 -10.16 6.33
CA PHE A 59 12.36 -11.51 5.94
C PHE A 59 12.81 -11.83 4.51
N TYR A 60 12.64 -10.89 3.56
CA TYR A 60 13.19 -11.07 2.21
C TYR A 60 14.71 -11.07 2.20
N ARG A 61 15.36 -10.16 2.95
CA ARG A 61 16.83 -10.12 3.00
C ARG A 61 17.49 -11.39 3.55
N GLU A 62 16.86 -12.04 4.54
CA GLU A 62 17.52 -13.04 5.38
C GLU A 62 16.89 -14.45 5.31
N ASN A 63 15.63 -14.59 4.91
CA ASN A 63 14.88 -15.83 5.15
C ASN A 63 14.15 -16.39 3.93
N VAL A 64 14.13 -15.69 2.80
CA VAL A 64 13.41 -16.12 1.60
C VAL A 64 14.33 -16.08 0.38
N GLU A 65 14.35 -17.18 -0.35
CA GLU A 65 14.82 -17.17 -1.73
C GLU A 65 13.70 -16.68 -2.65
N VAL A 66 14.01 -15.70 -3.49
CA VAL A 66 13.08 -15.12 -4.47
C VAL A 66 13.55 -15.51 -5.86
N ASP A 67 12.90 -16.50 -6.48
CA ASP A 67 13.24 -16.90 -7.86
C ASP A 67 12.74 -15.87 -8.88
N VAL A 68 11.51 -15.38 -8.70
CA VAL A 68 10.88 -14.39 -9.57
C VAL A 68 10.14 -13.36 -8.72
N ALA A 69 10.36 -12.08 -8.98
CA ALA A 69 9.56 -10.98 -8.49
C ALA A 69 8.77 -10.35 -9.64
N MET A 70 7.47 -10.12 -9.43
CA MET A 70 6.59 -9.47 -10.38
C MET A 70 5.93 -8.27 -9.69
N ILE A 71 6.10 -7.06 -10.23
CA ILE A 71 5.50 -5.84 -9.68
C ILE A 71 4.92 -4.97 -10.80
N GLN A 72 3.90 -4.19 -10.47
CA GLN A 72 3.40 -3.12 -11.34
C GLN A 72 4.12 -1.81 -11.03
N VAL A 73 4.50 -1.06 -12.06
CA VAL A 73 5.28 0.18 -11.96
C VAL A 73 4.72 1.27 -12.88
N THR A 74 5.15 2.51 -12.66
CA THR A 74 4.90 3.63 -13.60
C THR A 74 5.64 3.42 -14.93
N PRO A 75 5.30 4.19 -15.98
CA PRO A 75 6.20 4.36 -17.13
C PRO A 75 7.60 4.76 -16.69
N MET A 76 8.58 4.33 -17.48
CA MET A 76 9.99 4.63 -17.26
C MET A 76 10.26 6.13 -17.42
N ASP A 77 11.06 6.70 -16.53
CA ASP A 77 11.52 8.08 -16.65
C ASP A 77 12.68 8.22 -17.66
N SER A 78 13.14 9.46 -17.89
CA SER A 78 14.26 9.75 -18.79
C SER A 78 15.61 9.21 -18.33
N HIS A 79 15.70 8.70 -17.10
CA HIS A 79 16.91 8.14 -16.49
C HIS A 79 16.90 6.60 -16.47
N GLY A 80 15.83 6.00 -16.97
CA GLY A 80 15.67 4.54 -17.02
C GLY A 80 15.06 3.95 -15.75
N ASN A 81 14.46 4.75 -14.87
CA ASN A 81 13.87 4.28 -13.62
C ASN A 81 12.37 4.06 -13.75
N PHE A 82 11.88 3.02 -13.10
CA PHE A 82 10.47 2.73 -12.90
C PHE A 82 10.10 2.98 -11.43
N SER A 83 9.10 3.82 -11.16
CA SER A 83 8.64 4.06 -9.79
C SER A 83 7.72 2.94 -9.31
N PHE A 84 7.85 2.56 -8.04
CA PHE A 84 6.92 1.63 -7.38
C PHE A 84 5.57 2.28 -7.03
N ALA A 85 5.43 3.59 -7.31
CA ALA A 85 4.21 4.35 -7.14
C ALA A 85 3.60 4.20 -5.73
N LEU A 86 2.47 3.49 -5.63
CA LEU A 86 1.69 3.36 -4.41
C LEU A 86 2.31 2.41 -3.36
N GLY A 87 3.38 1.68 -3.67
CA GLY A 87 3.95 0.69 -2.75
C GLY A 87 5.46 0.75 -2.64
N ALA A 88 6.00 1.40 -1.60
CA ALA A 88 7.43 1.31 -1.30
C ALA A 88 7.73 0.06 -0.44
N SER A 89 7.03 -0.04 0.70
CA SER A 89 7.00 -1.18 1.62
C SER A 89 8.27 -2.04 1.65
N HIS A 90 8.23 -3.25 1.08
CA HIS A 90 9.28 -4.27 1.08
C HIS A 90 9.84 -4.52 -0.33
N LEU A 91 9.39 -3.76 -1.33
CA LEU A 91 9.64 -4.10 -2.73
C LEU A 91 11.11 -4.01 -3.07
N ALA A 92 11.82 -2.96 -2.64
CA ALA A 92 13.26 -2.83 -2.89
C ALA A 92 14.05 -4.04 -2.37
N ASP A 93 13.80 -4.47 -1.13
CA ASP A 93 14.47 -5.62 -0.52
C ASP A 93 14.10 -6.96 -1.16
N MET A 94 12.84 -7.09 -1.63
CA MET A 94 12.41 -8.26 -2.40
C MET A 94 13.10 -8.32 -3.77
N LEU A 95 13.17 -7.18 -4.48
CA LEU A 95 13.81 -7.08 -5.79
C LEU A 95 15.31 -7.34 -5.71
N GLU A 96 16.01 -6.82 -4.70
CA GLU A 96 17.45 -7.07 -4.50
C GLU A 96 17.78 -8.56 -4.36
N LYS A 97 16.83 -9.37 -3.88
CA LYS A 97 16.99 -10.82 -3.73
C LYS A 97 16.45 -11.65 -4.89
N ALA A 98 15.74 -11.03 -5.82
CA ALA A 98 15.11 -11.73 -6.92
C ALA A 98 16.15 -12.20 -7.95
N LYS A 99 16.09 -13.48 -8.34
CA LYS A 99 16.90 -14.00 -9.47
C LYS A 99 16.39 -13.48 -10.81
N LYS A 100 15.09 -13.19 -10.91
CA LYS A 100 14.43 -12.59 -12.05
C LYS A 100 13.44 -11.50 -11.64
N ILE A 101 13.54 -10.33 -12.28
CA ILE A 101 12.63 -9.20 -12.08
C ILE A 101 11.79 -8.99 -13.34
N ILE A 102 10.47 -9.06 -13.17
CA ILE A 102 9.49 -8.73 -14.20
C ILE A 102 8.71 -7.50 -13.73
N VAL A 103 8.70 -6.45 -14.55
CA VAL A 103 7.88 -5.27 -14.29
C VAL A 103 6.74 -5.19 -15.29
N GLU A 104 5.54 -4.95 -14.78
CA GLU A 104 4.37 -4.57 -15.59
C GLU A 104 4.26 -3.04 -15.59
N VAL A 105 4.49 -2.42 -16.75
CA VAL A 105 4.35 -0.99 -16.93
C VAL A 105 2.87 -0.65 -17.11
N ASN A 106 2.34 0.11 -16.15
CA ASN A 106 0.97 0.60 -16.19
C ASN A 106 0.95 2.13 -16.22
N PRO A 107 0.56 2.77 -17.34
CA PRO A 107 0.50 4.22 -17.46
C PRO A 107 -0.54 4.87 -16.53
N MET A 108 -1.43 4.08 -15.91
CA MET A 108 -2.40 4.56 -14.93
C MET A 108 -1.86 4.57 -13.49
N MET A 109 -0.67 4.01 -13.23
CA MET A 109 -0.05 4.11 -11.90
C MET A 109 0.39 5.54 -11.63
N PRO A 110 0.05 6.12 -10.47
CA PRO A 110 0.36 7.49 -10.18
C PRO A 110 1.85 7.69 -9.91
N TRP A 111 2.37 8.83 -10.34
CA TRP A 111 3.74 9.19 -10.01
C TRP A 111 3.82 9.67 -8.56
N VAL A 112 4.67 9.00 -7.78
CA VAL A 112 4.87 9.31 -6.36
C VAL A 112 6.31 9.72 -6.13
N PHE A 113 6.50 10.85 -5.43
CA PHE A 113 7.81 11.23 -4.92
C PHE A 113 8.21 10.30 -3.79
N GLY A 114 9.25 9.50 -4.01
CA GLY A 114 9.83 8.65 -3.00
C GLY A 114 11.21 9.11 -2.53
N LEU A 115 11.78 8.34 -1.63
CA LEU A 115 13.20 8.43 -1.24
C LEU A 115 13.96 7.27 -1.91
N THR A 116 15.19 7.01 -1.49
CA THR A 116 15.92 5.82 -1.95
C THR A 116 15.11 4.55 -1.65
N GLY A 117 15.03 3.63 -2.63
CA GLY A 117 14.30 2.36 -2.48
C GLY A 117 12.83 2.41 -2.91
N THR A 118 12.42 3.38 -3.72
CA THR A 118 11.06 3.48 -4.27
C THR A 118 11.02 3.34 -5.79
N GLU A 119 12.12 2.89 -6.39
CA GLU A 119 12.28 2.75 -7.84
C GLU A 119 13.26 1.62 -8.18
N VAL A 120 13.18 1.12 -9.41
CA VAL A 120 14.13 0.16 -9.99
C VAL A 120 14.57 0.64 -11.36
N ASN A 121 15.86 0.52 -11.67
CA ASN A 121 16.39 0.91 -12.98
C ASN A 121 16.24 -0.24 -13.99
N ILE A 122 15.98 0.07 -15.26
CA ILE A 122 15.86 -0.91 -16.35
C ILE A 122 17.06 -1.84 -16.48
N ARG A 123 18.26 -1.38 -16.10
CA ARG A 123 19.47 -2.22 -16.08
C ARG A 123 19.33 -3.44 -15.17
N ASP A 124 18.55 -3.31 -14.10
CA ASP A 124 18.38 -4.34 -13.08
C ASP A 124 17.08 -5.17 -13.33
N VAL A 125 16.34 -4.90 -14.41
CA VAL A 125 15.09 -5.59 -14.78
C VAL A 125 15.35 -6.62 -15.89
N ASP A 126 14.82 -7.84 -15.75
CA ASP A 126 14.97 -8.89 -16.76
C ASP A 126 13.91 -8.83 -17.86
N TYR A 127 12.66 -8.50 -17.51
CA TYR A 127 11.54 -8.47 -18.44
C TYR A 127 10.61 -7.28 -18.17
N VAL A 128 10.14 -6.67 -19.25
CA VAL A 128 9.17 -5.57 -19.23
C VAL A 128 7.91 -6.01 -19.96
N VAL A 129 6.76 -5.87 -19.31
CA VAL A 129 5.43 -6.08 -19.90
C VAL A 129 4.72 -4.75 -19.95
N GLU A 130 4.44 -4.25 -21.16
CA GLU A 130 3.68 -3.00 -21.33
C GLU A 130 2.19 -3.29 -21.42
N THR A 131 1.38 -2.45 -20.78
CA THR A 131 -0.08 -2.50 -20.85
C THR A 131 -0.62 -1.18 -21.38
N GLU A 132 -1.80 -1.20 -22.02
CA GLU A 132 -2.48 0.03 -22.47
C GLU A 132 -3.08 0.84 -21.29
N GLY A 133 -2.97 0.33 -20.06
CA GLY A 133 -3.53 0.93 -18.86
C GLY A 133 -4.57 0.02 -18.21
N THR A 134 -4.22 -0.52 -17.04
CA THR A 134 -5.19 -1.22 -16.18
C THR A 134 -5.60 -0.27 -15.06
N PRO A 135 -6.91 -0.07 -14.81
CA PRO A 135 -7.35 0.77 -13.69
C PRO A 135 -6.73 0.31 -12.38
N VAL A 136 -6.10 1.25 -11.68
CA VAL A 136 -5.53 1.00 -10.35
C VAL A 136 -6.66 0.68 -9.40
N ALA A 137 -6.53 -0.41 -8.64
CA ALA A 137 -7.59 -0.83 -7.74
C ALA A 137 -7.87 0.24 -6.68
N GLU A 138 -9.13 0.64 -6.58
CA GLU A 138 -9.61 1.58 -5.58
C GLU A 138 -10.16 0.85 -4.35
N LEU A 139 -9.94 1.43 -3.17
CA LEU A 139 -10.61 0.96 -1.96
C LEU A 139 -12.09 1.35 -2.00
N GLY A 140 -12.96 0.34 -1.98
CA GLY A 140 -14.40 0.56 -1.81
C GLY A 140 -14.73 1.16 -0.44
N GLY A 141 -15.84 1.90 -0.35
CA GLY A 141 -16.41 2.35 0.92
C GLY A 141 -15.81 3.64 1.51
N GLY A 142 -14.83 4.27 0.86
CA GLY A 142 -14.27 5.56 1.28
C GLY A 142 -15.33 6.67 1.45
N ASN A 143 -16.38 6.62 0.62
CA ASN A 143 -17.48 7.59 0.61
C ASN A 143 -18.73 7.14 1.39
N ALA A 144 -18.67 6.04 2.14
CA ALA A 144 -19.79 5.64 2.97
C ALA A 144 -20.01 6.67 4.08
N ALA A 145 -21.28 7.06 4.31
CA ALA A 145 -21.61 7.97 5.40
C ALA A 145 -21.17 7.35 6.75
N PRO A 146 -20.56 8.15 7.65
CA PRO A 146 -20.22 7.69 8.99
C PRO A 146 -21.42 7.05 9.69
N SER A 147 -21.21 5.90 10.34
CA SER A 147 -22.22 5.38 11.25
C SER A 147 -22.30 6.24 12.51
N ALA A 148 -23.37 6.05 13.30
CA ALA A 148 -23.50 6.69 14.60
C ALA A 148 -22.34 6.31 15.55
N VAL A 149 -21.83 5.07 15.44
CA VAL A 149 -20.69 4.59 16.22
C VAL A 149 -19.40 5.26 15.77
N ASP A 150 -19.16 5.37 14.46
CA ASP A 150 -17.97 6.05 13.93
C ASP A 150 -17.92 7.50 14.39
N THR A 151 -19.06 8.20 14.32
CA THR A 151 -19.20 9.59 14.77
C THR A 151 -18.97 9.72 16.27
N ALA A 152 -19.54 8.81 17.08
CA ALA A 152 -19.38 8.83 18.52
C ALA A 152 -17.91 8.64 18.93
N VAL A 153 -17.21 7.68 18.31
CA VAL A 153 -15.77 7.45 18.56
C VAL A 153 -14.95 8.65 18.12
N ALA A 154 -15.19 9.19 16.94
CA ALA A 154 -14.44 10.33 16.42
C ALA A 154 -14.60 11.59 17.30
N ASN A 155 -15.80 11.83 17.85
CA ASN A 155 -16.05 12.90 18.82
C ASN A 155 -15.26 12.75 20.13
N LEU A 156 -14.86 11.54 20.50
CA LEU A 156 -13.99 11.32 21.66
C LEU A 156 -12.51 11.47 21.31
N VAL A 157 -12.11 11.08 20.10
CA VAL A 157 -10.71 11.03 19.66
C VAL A 157 -10.20 12.40 19.20
N VAL A 158 -10.94 13.10 18.34
CA VAL A 158 -10.48 14.36 17.71
C VAL A 158 -10.09 15.43 18.74
N PRO A 159 -10.84 15.64 19.84
CA PRO A 159 -10.45 16.61 20.87
C PRO A 159 -9.14 16.30 21.60
N GLN A 160 -8.66 15.05 21.54
CA GLN A 160 -7.40 14.64 22.16
C GLN A 160 -6.18 14.90 21.26
N ILE A 161 -6.39 15.29 20.00
CA ILE A 161 -5.32 15.52 19.05
C ILE A 161 -4.81 16.96 19.23
N PRO A 162 -3.55 17.17 19.63
CA PRO A 162 -2.99 18.51 19.70
C PRO A 162 -2.60 19.04 18.32
N ASN A 163 -2.52 20.37 18.19
CA ASN A 163 -1.83 20.99 17.05
C ASN A 163 -0.40 20.47 16.94
N GLY A 164 0.06 20.26 15.71
CA GLY A 164 1.40 19.70 15.47
C GLY A 164 1.52 18.18 15.63
N ALA A 165 0.43 17.47 15.95
CA ALA A 165 0.46 16.00 16.04
C ALA A 165 0.91 15.33 14.73
N CYS A 166 1.67 14.24 14.86
CA CYS A 166 2.04 13.37 13.75
C CYS A 166 1.08 12.19 13.69
N LEU A 167 0.31 12.12 12.60
CA LEU A 167 -0.81 11.21 12.47
C LEU A 167 -0.44 9.92 11.74
N GLN A 168 -1.02 8.84 12.24
CA GLN A 168 -1.16 7.54 11.59
C GLN A 168 -2.63 7.16 11.70
N LEU A 169 -3.26 6.81 10.57
CA LEU A 169 -4.66 6.39 10.51
C LEU A 169 -4.74 5.08 9.71
N GLY A 170 -5.69 4.22 10.11
CA GLY A 170 -6.05 3.02 9.35
C GLY A 170 -7.10 3.30 8.28
N ILE A 171 -7.71 2.23 7.76
CA ILE A 171 -8.82 2.29 6.80
C ILE A 171 -10.17 2.02 7.47
N GLY A 172 -11.26 2.44 6.82
CA GLY A 172 -12.64 2.13 7.19
C GLY A 172 -13.42 3.33 7.70
N GLY A 173 -14.70 3.10 8.05
CA GLY A 173 -15.64 4.16 8.43
C GLY A 173 -15.12 5.06 9.55
N MET A 174 -14.62 4.47 10.63
CA MET A 174 -14.12 5.23 11.80
C MET A 174 -12.87 6.09 11.48
N PRO A 175 -11.76 5.56 10.91
CA PRO A 175 -10.63 6.41 10.50
C PRO A 175 -10.98 7.47 9.47
N ASN A 176 -11.87 7.17 8.50
CA ASN A 176 -12.33 8.16 7.52
C ASN A 176 -13.11 9.30 8.19
N THR A 177 -13.95 8.97 9.17
CA THR A 177 -14.71 9.95 9.96
C THR A 177 -13.78 10.87 10.74
N ILE A 178 -12.75 10.31 11.39
CA ILE A 178 -11.71 11.09 12.09
C ILE A 178 -11.00 12.03 11.09
N GLY A 179 -10.55 11.52 9.94
CA GLY A 179 -9.88 12.34 8.93
C GLY A 179 -10.74 13.51 8.43
N SER A 180 -12.02 13.25 8.14
CA SER A 180 -12.98 14.27 7.71
C SER A 180 -13.23 15.32 8.81
N MET A 181 -13.41 14.90 10.06
CA MET A 181 -13.58 15.82 11.19
C MET A 181 -12.33 16.67 11.43
N ILE A 182 -11.13 16.10 11.30
CA ILE A 182 -9.88 16.88 11.40
C ILE A 182 -9.82 17.92 10.28
N ALA A 183 -10.13 17.55 9.04
CA ALA A 183 -10.16 18.47 7.90
C ALA A 183 -11.10 19.67 8.14
N GLN A 184 -12.20 19.47 8.85
CA GLN A 184 -13.20 20.50 9.18
C GLN A 184 -12.94 21.22 10.52
N SER A 185 -11.96 20.78 11.30
CA SER A 185 -11.66 21.34 12.63
C SER A 185 -10.73 22.56 12.57
N ASP A 186 -10.44 23.17 13.73
CA ASP A 186 -9.42 24.21 13.89
C ASP A 186 -8.00 23.67 14.09
N LEU A 187 -7.79 22.35 14.00
CA LEU A 187 -6.46 21.75 14.09
C LEU A 187 -5.55 22.28 12.98
N LYS A 188 -4.25 22.37 13.28
CA LYS A 188 -3.25 22.89 12.35
C LYS A 188 -1.88 22.30 12.60
N ASP A 189 -1.02 22.52 11.60
CA ASP A 189 0.38 22.14 11.60
C ASP A 189 0.63 20.64 11.77
N LEU A 190 -0.36 19.82 11.41
CA LEU A 190 -0.30 18.37 11.53
C LEU A 190 0.78 17.78 10.62
N ALA A 191 1.16 16.55 10.94
CA ALA A 191 2.17 15.79 10.22
C ALA A 191 1.63 14.41 9.87
N VAL A 192 2.23 13.76 8.86
CA VAL A 192 1.89 12.39 8.47
C VAL A 192 3.13 11.52 8.54
N HIS A 193 2.99 10.41 9.27
CA HIS A 193 3.90 9.27 9.27
C HIS A 193 3.02 8.04 9.52
N THR A 194 2.55 7.43 8.44
CA THR A 194 1.52 6.38 8.48
C THR A 194 2.00 5.10 7.82
N GLU A 195 1.40 3.96 8.15
CA GLU A 195 1.63 2.74 7.36
C GLU A 195 1.01 2.90 5.97
N MET A 196 -0.29 3.19 5.97
CA MET A 196 -1.12 3.32 4.79
C MET A 196 -1.58 4.77 4.62
N TYR A 197 -1.37 5.33 3.42
CA TYR A 197 -1.92 6.62 3.04
C TYR A 197 -3.29 6.44 2.37
N VAL A 198 -4.26 7.25 2.79
CA VAL A 198 -5.69 7.10 2.49
C VAL A 198 -6.33 8.46 2.21
N ASP A 199 -7.53 8.46 1.63
CA ASP A 199 -8.28 9.67 1.25
C ASP A 199 -8.42 10.72 2.37
N GLY A 200 -8.55 10.29 3.63
CA GLY A 200 -8.64 11.23 4.75
C GLY A 200 -7.42 12.14 4.89
N PHE A 201 -6.22 11.67 4.52
CA PHE A 201 -5.02 12.51 4.47
C PHE A 201 -5.05 13.50 3.31
N VAL A 202 -5.66 13.13 2.18
CA VAL A 202 -5.89 14.06 1.06
C VAL A 202 -6.80 15.20 1.53
N ASP A 203 -7.91 14.87 2.19
CA ASP A 203 -8.86 15.87 2.69
C ASP A 203 -8.20 16.83 3.70
N MET A 204 -7.40 16.29 4.63
CA MET A 204 -6.64 17.09 5.59
C MET A 204 -5.58 17.97 4.91
N ALA A 205 -4.89 17.46 3.88
CA ALA A 205 -3.89 18.21 3.14
C ALA A 205 -4.53 19.36 2.35
N MET A 206 -5.62 19.09 1.63
CA MET A 206 -6.38 20.07 0.87
C MET A 206 -7.02 21.15 1.74
N ALA A 207 -7.41 20.79 2.98
CA ALA A 207 -7.87 21.75 3.98
C ALA A 207 -6.74 22.55 4.67
N GLY A 208 -5.48 22.39 4.23
CA GLY A 208 -4.32 23.10 4.77
C GLY A 208 -3.92 22.70 6.19
N LYS A 209 -4.37 21.53 6.67
CA LYS A 209 -4.13 21.06 8.04
C LYS A 209 -2.74 20.46 8.22
N ILE A 210 -2.19 19.87 7.15
CA ILE A 210 -0.92 19.16 7.16
C ILE A 210 0.20 20.07 6.68
N THR A 211 1.23 20.24 7.51
CA THR A 211 2.45 20.97 7.16
C THR A 211 3.72 20.13 7.34
N GLY A 212 3.69 19.13 8.22
CA GLY A 212 4.87 18.33 8.56
C GLY A 212 6.00 19.09 9.27
N LYS A 213 5.82 20.37 9.64
CA LYS A 213 6.91 21.26 10.06
C LYS A 213 7.52 20.91 11.42
N TYR A 214 6.76 20.23 12.28
CA TYR A 214 7.20 19.81 13.62
C TYR A 214 7.73 18.38 13.68
N LYS A 215 7.81 17.65 12.55
CA LYS A 215 8.41 16.31 12.56
C LYS A 215 9.91 16.40 12.86
N ASN A 216 10.41 15.43 13.65
CA ASN A 216 11.84 15.26 13.91
C ASN A 216 12.57 14.62 12.71
N VAL A 217 11.89 13.74 11.99
CA VAL A 217 12.37 13.04 10.80
C VAL A 217 11.45 13.35 9.63
N ASP A 218 11.99 13.40 8.40
CA ASP A 218 11.21 13.69 7.18
C ASP A 218 10.34 14.95 7.31
N LYS A 219 10.95 16.01 7.87
CA LYS A 219 10.30 17.29 8.11
C LYS A 219 9.75 17.87 6.81
N GLY A 220 8.49 18.32 6.86
CA GLY A 220 7.78 18.86 5.70
C GLY A 220 7.25 17.80 4.72
N ARG A 221 7.47 16.50 4.98
CA ARG A 221 7.03 15.40 4.11
C ARG A 221 5.93 14.58 4.75
N GLN A 222 5.02 14.10 3.91
CA GLN A 222 4.00 13.13 4.28
C GLN A 222 4.52 11.72 3.99
N VAL A 223 4.83 10.95 5.03
CA VAL A 223 5.54 9.66 4.88
C VAL A 223 4.55 8.51 5.04
N TYR A 224 4.66 7.53 4.15
CA TYR A 224 3.88 6.30 4.17
C TYR A 224 4.64 5.10 3.60
N ALA A 225 4.22 3.88 3.93
CA ALA A 225 4.80 2.65 3.39
C ALA A 225 4.10 2.17 2.12
N PHE A 226 2.77 2.32 2.07
CA PHE A 226 1.96 2.14 0.86
C PHE A 226 0.72 3.04 0.89
N ALA A 227 0.03 3.17 -0.24
CA ALA A 227 -1.17 3.98 -0.38
C ALA A 227 -2.28 3.17 -1.06
N ALA A 228 -3.50 3.31 -0.57
CA ALA A 228 -4.69 2.89 -1.32
C ALA A 228 -5.90 3.72 -0.88
N GLY A 229 -6.77 4.00 -1.83
CA GLY A 229 -7.87 4.94 -1.65
C GLY A 229 -8.74 4.99 -2.89
N SER A 230 -9.42 6.10 -3.10
CA SER A 230 -10.12 6.37 -4.35
C SER A 230 -9.21 7.02 -5.39
N LYS A 231 -9.72 7.23 -6.60
CA LYS A 231 -9.04 8.01 -7.64
C LYS A 231 -8.59 9.39 -7.13
N LYS A 232 -9.31 10.01 -6.20
CA LYS A 232 -8.95 11.29 -5.55
C LYS A 232 -7.57 11.24 -4.89
N LEU A 233 -7.19 10.09 -4.33
CA LEU A 233 -5.87 9.91 -3.74
C LEU A 233 -4.78 9.68 -4.77
N TYR A 234 -5.13 9.02 -5.88
CA TYR A 234 -4.17 8.67 -6.92
C TYR A 234 -3.86 9.86 -7.84
N ASP A 235 -4.77 10.82 -7.96
CA ASP A 235 -4.59 12.10 -8.66
C ASP A 235 -3.80 13.13 -7.82
#